data_AF-A0A8B8HPR3-F1
#
_entry.id   AF-A0A8B8HPR3-F1
#
_cell.length_a   1.000
_cell.length_b   1.000
_cell.length_c   1.000
_cell.angle_alpha   90.00
_cell.angle_beta   90.00
_cell.angle_gamma   90.00
#
_symmetry.space_group_name_H-M   'P 1'
#
loop_
_entity.id
_entity.type
_entity.pdbx_description
1 polymer ?
#
loop_
_entity_poly.entity_id
_entity_poly.type
_entity_poly.pdbx_seq_one_letter_code
_entity_poly.pdbx_strand_id
1 'polypeptide(L)'
;MSLDGDRSTDEYIVTALQIFHYCGANSTNTLRVDDLIDKFAPFVKTNKAEYSYLRSLLDPDQSNPEITVSMLASTLNKYSENQKVKVDLDESFNLKSEQGPHDSDSGISTDGFQLLEELQCELREKSHLAHQLRTQLEYSDRHHEEALAALSAERDTLRAHLNMLRDESSALGAVRRDYEEACERLCGAERALGDARRDLDAARRAARGLAERLALLETEKQTLQELLSKSKEECHRINDMYASRQSTLLVENETLRTEHAHLTARLQDQDEFIQHIIKEKDLLEMELKDMLNKSNQTHLRLDRSIDVSYTEDQMLTALDTLNADSRFTQEQSSVSTQADIPCIDCTSRLIPHRGLGRYFWEPLKCAFQLLAALCFVCALCALCGVSRARRACREPLPWRWLQPHDLLDLLLSVEYVADVPM
;
A
#
# COMPACT_ATOMS: atom_id res chain seq x y z
N MET A 1 71.30 10.19 -45.57
CA MET A 1 71.19 11.66 -45.35
C MET A 1 70.11 11.89 -44.31
N SER A 2 70.53 12.48 -43.20
CA SER A 2 69.88 12.85 -41.92
C SER A 2 68.52 12.25 -41.53
N LEU A 3 68.56 11.35 -40.55
CA LEU A 3 67.47 10.94 -39.66
C LEU A 3 67.79 11.39 -38.22
N ASP A 4 68.04 12.68 -38.00
CA ASP A 4 68.32 13.26 -36.67
C ASP A 4 67.39 14.43 -36.30
N GLY A 5 66.32 14.67 -37.06
CA GLY A 5 65.44 15.84 -36.87
C GLY A 5 64.20 15.62 -35.99
N ASP A 6 63.81 14.38 -35.69
CA ASP A 6 62.45 14.09 -35.17
C ASP A 6 62.40 13.60 -33.71
N ARG A 7 63.55 13.35 -33.07
CA ARG A 7 63.57 12.88 -31.66
C ARG A 7 63.47 14.00 -30.63
N SER A 8 63.89 15.22 -30.96
CA SER A 8 63.86 16.34 -30.01
C SER A 8 62.45 16.93 -29.84
N THR A 9 61.65 16.97 -30.90
CA THR A 9 60.27 17.47 -30.90
C THR A 9 59.35 16.67 -30.00
N ASP A 10 59.55 15.35 -29.89
CA ASP A 10 58.74 14.47 -29.04
C ASP A 10 58.95 14.74 -27.53
N GLU A 11 60.17 15.05 -27.09
CA GLU A 11 60.46 15.33 -25.67
C GLU A 11 59.80 16.64 -25.21
N TYR A 12 59.77 17.67 -26.06
CA TYR A 12 59.09 18.94 -25.76
C TYR A 12 57.57 18.80 -25.78
N ILE A 13 57.01 17.91 -26.59
CA ILE A 13 55.57 17.60 -26.58
C ILE A 13 55.17 16.92 -25.27
N VAL A 14 55.95 15.94 -24.80
CA VAL A 14 55.71 15.28 -23.51
C VAL A 14 55.80 16.27 -22.35
N THR A 15 56.79 17.16 -22.39
CA THR A 15 56.96 18.21 -21.37
C THR A 15 55.80 19.22 -21.39
N ALA A 16 55.36 19.65 -22.58
CA ALA A 16 54.21 20.55 -22.73
C ALA A 16 52.91 19.91 -22.21
N LEU A 17 52.70 18.61 -22.42
CA LEU A 17 51.55 17.88 -21.88
C LEU A 17 51.54 17.84 -20.35
N GLN A 18 52.70 17.59 -19.72
CA GLN A 18 52.83 17.62 -18.27
C GLN A 18 52.54 19.00 -17.69
N ILE A 19 52.99 20.06 -18.37
CA ILE A 19 52.70 21.45 -18.00
C ILE A 19 51.20 21.75 -18.10
N PHE A 20 50.53 21.34 -19.17
CA PHE A 20 49.07 21.50 -19.32
C PHE A 20 48.30 20.78 -18.21
N HIS A 21 48.71 19.56 -17.87
CA HIS A 21 48.10 18.80 -16.77
C HIS A 21 48.32 19.49 -15.41
N TYR A 22 49.53 20.00 -15.14
CA TYR A 22 49.83 20.77 -13.93
C TYR A 22 49.03 22.08 -13.85
N CYS A 23 48.76 22.70 -15.00
CA CYS A 23 47.91 23.87 -15.09
C CYS A 23 46.41 23.56 -14.95
N GLY A 24 45.99 22.29 -14.95
CA GLY A 24 44.61 21.87 -14.67
C GLY A 24 43.64 22.08 -15.85
N ALA A 25 44.15 22.17 -17.07
CA ALA A 25 43.33 22.39 -18.27
C ALA A 25 42.63 21.09 -18.70
N ASN A 26 41.37 20.89 -18.26
CA ASN A 26 40.61 19.64 -18.47
C ASN A 26 39.29 19.80 -19.28
N SER A 27 39.03 20.95 -19.92
CA SER A 27 37.76 21.14 -20.66
C SER A 27 37.88 21.64 -22.10
N THR A 28 39.03 22.18 -22.51
CA THR A 28 39.41 22.44 -23.90
C THR A 28 40.92 22.28 -23.98
N ASN A 29 41.47 21.67 -25.03
CA ASN A 29 42.92 21.42 -25.21
C ASN A 29 43.74 22.71 -25.44
N THR A 30 43.36 23.80 -24.79
CA THR A 30 43.92 25.15 -24.89
C THR A 30 44.14 25.72 -23.48
N LEU A 31 45.22 26.48 -23.31
CA LEU A 31 45.60 27.13 -22.06
C LEU A 31 45.85 28.61 -22.34
N ARG A 32 45.44 29.54 -21.46
CA ARG A 32 45.77 30.97 -21.63
C ARG A 32 47.21 31.23 -21.18
N VAL A 33 47.89 32.12 -21.89
CA VAL A 33 49.30 32.45 -21.59
C VAL A 33 49.46 33.02 -20.19
N ASP A 34 48.55 33.89 -19.74
CA ASP A 34 48.64 34.47 -18.39
C ASP A 34 48.47 33.42 -17.27
N ASP A 35 47.54 32.47 -17.40
CA ASP A 35 47.33 31.41 -16.41
C ASP A 35 48.53 30.46 -16.32
N LEU A 36 49.19 30.20 -17.45
CA LEU A 36 50.46 29.47 -17.50
C LEU A 36 51.53 30.27 -16.75
N ILE A 37 51.77 31.50 -17.17
CA ILE A 37 52.85 32.37 -16.70
C ILE A 37 52.72 32.60 -15.18
N ASP A 38 51.52 32.91 -14.67
CA ASP A 38 51.27 33.11 -13.23
C ASP A 38 51.49 31.85 -12.38
N LYS A 39 51.20 30.65 -12.91
CA LYS A 39 51.50 29.40 -12.21
C LYS A 39 53.00 29.10 -12.12
N PHE A 40 53.79 29.58 -13.08
CA PHE A 40 55.24 29.43 -13.09
C PHE A 40 55.98 30.59 -12.38
N ALA A 41 55.32 31.74 -12.17
CA ALA A 41 55.88 32.91 -11.49
C ALA A 41 56.58 32.62 -10.14
N PRO A 42 56.08 31.72 -9.26
CA PRO A 42 56.74 31.41 -7.99
C PRO A 42 58.08 30.69 -8.15
N PHE A 43 58.28 29.99 -9.26
CA PHE A 43 59.46 29.18 -9.54
C PHE A 43 60.57 29.96 -10.27
N VAL A 44 60.25 31.11 -10.87
CA VAL A 44 61.19 31.93 -11.65
C VAL A 44 61.54 33.24 -10.91
N LYS A 45 61.90 33.13 -9.63
CA LYS A 45 62.24 34.30 -8.80
C LYS A 45 63.63 34.90 -9.08
N THR A 46 64.50 34.21 -9.81
CA THR A 46 65.91 34.63 -9.98
C THR A 46 66.26 35.13 -11.39
N ASN A 47 65.36 35.05 -12.38
CA ASN A 47 65.66 35.54 -13.73
C ASN A 47 64.46 36.16 -14.46
N LYS A 48 64.13 37.41 -14.09
CA LYS A 48 63.02 38.18 -14.67
C LYS A 48 63.14 38.36 -16.19
N ALA A 49 64.37 38.41 -16.72
CA ALA A 49 64.64 38.57 -18.14
C ALA A 49 64.22 37.34 -18.97
N GLU A 50 64.51 36.14 -18.47
CA GLU A 50 64.12 34.87 -19.11
C GLU A 50 62.61 34.68 -19.11
N TYR A 51 61.97 35.05 -18.00
CA TYR A 51 60.52 35.02 -17.86
C TYR A 51 59.82 35.97 -18.84
N SER A 52 60.33 37.21 -18.99
CA SER A 52 59.80 38.16 -19.98
C SER A 52 60.03 37.70 -21.41
N TYR A 53 61.15 37.02 -21.68
CA TYR A 53 61.47 36.52 -23.01
C TYR A 53 60.55 35.35 -23.40
N LEU A 54 60.33 34.39 -22.49
CA LEU A 54 59.38 33.30 -22.72
C LEU A 54 57.96 33.82 -22.94
N ARG A 55 57.54 34.84 -22.19
CA ARG A 55 56.24 35.51 -22.40
C ARG A 55 56.16 36.18 -23.77
N SER A 56 57.22 36.86 -24.22
CA SER A 56 57.25 37.51 -25.54
C SER A 56 57.18 36.52 -26.71
N LEU A 57 57.62 35.28 -26.50
CA LEU A 57 57.53 34.21 -27.51
C LEU A 57 56.13 33.56 -27.56
N LEU A 58 55.41 33.56 -26.44
CA LEU A 58 54.07 32.97 -26.34
C LEU A 58 52.95 33.98 -26.65
N ASP A 59 53.17 35.26 -26.38
CA ASP A 59 52.22 36.36 -26.63
C ASP A 59 52.95 37.60 -27.21
N PRO A 60 53.29 37.57 -28.50
CA PRO A 60 54.02 38.66 -29.15
C PRO A 60 53.19 39.95 -29.27
N ASP A 61 51.86 39.83 -29.36
CA ASP A 61 50.93 40.96 -29.54
C ASP A 61 50.30 41.45 -28.23
N GLN A 62 50.70 40.89 -27.08
CA GLN A 62 50.16 41.19 -25.74
C GLN A 62 48.64 41.07 -25.65
N SER A 63 48.09 40.07 -26.35
CA SER A 63 46.65 39.84 -26.51
C SER A 63 46.11 38.69 -25.66
N ASN A 64 46.99 38.04 -24.87
CA ASN A 64 46.72 36.86 -24.05
C ASN A 64 45.97 35.75 -24.81
N PRO A 65 46.61 35.14 -25.83
CA PRO A 65 45.97 34.11 -26.66
C PRO A 65 45.78 32.79 -25.90
N GLU A 66 44.85 31.98 -26.39
CA GLU A 66 44.70 30.58 -26.00
C GLU A 66 45.67 29.70 -26.81
N ILE A 67 46.64 29.10 -26.14
CA ILE A 67 47.69 28.29 -26.76
C ILE A 67 47.38 26.80 -26.67
N THR A 68 47.73 26.04 -27.70
CA THR A 68 47.62 24.58 -27.73
C THR A 68 48.92 23.91 -27.31
N VAL A 69 48.87 22.62 -26.99
CA VAL A 69 50.04 21.81 -26.58
C VAL A 69 51.16 21.83 -27.64
N SER A 70 50.82 21.74 -28.92
CA SER A 70 51.79 21.76 -30.03
C SER A 70 52.44 23.13 -30.18
N MET A 71 51.68 24.21 -29.98
CA MET A 71 52.24 25.56 -29.95
C MET A 71 53.23 25.71 -28.81
N LEU A 72 52.86 25.31 -27.58
CA LEU A 72 53.77 25.39 -26.42
C LEU A 72 55.05 24.57 -26.65
N ALA A 73 54.94 23.34 -27.16
CA ALA A 73 56.10 22.50 -27.46
C ALA A 73 57.04 23.14 -28.50
N SER A 74 56.48 23.75 -29.56
CA SER A 74 57.27 24.44 -30.58
C SER A 74 57.97 25.69 -30.03
N THR A 75 57.34 26.41 -29.10
CA THR A 75 57.90 27.61 -28.49
C THR A 75 58.99 27.28 -27.46
N LEU A 76 58.82 26.20 -26.70
CA LEU A 76 59.86 25.68 -25.80
C LEU A 76 61.09 25.18 -26.56
N ASN A 77 60.89 24.51 -27.70
CA ASN A 77 62.00 24.11 -28.56
C ASN A 77 62.78 25.34 -29.09
N LYS A 78 62.07 26.36 -29.60
CA LYS A 78 62.69 27.63 -30.03
C LYS A 78 63.41 28.36 -28.90
N TYR A 79 62.84 28.36 -27.70
CA TYR A 79 63.49 28.94 -26.51
C TYR A 79 64.79 28.20 -26.17
N SER A 80 64.78 26.86 -26.22
CA SER A 80 65.98 26.05 -25.96
C SER A 80 67.08 26.25 -27.00
N GLU A 81 66.73 26.36 -28.29
CA GLU A 81 67.73 26.62 -29.33
C GLU A 81 68.37 28.00 -29.15
N ASN A 82 67.60 29.02 -28.78
CA ASN A 82 68.10 30.37 -28.53
C ASN A 82 68.97 30.47 -27.26
N GLN A 83 68.75 29.62 -26.25
CA GLN A 83 69.64 29.54 -25.08
C GLN A 83 70.98 28.86 -25.41
N LYS A 84 71.00 27.85 -26.28
CA LYS A 84 72.26 27.20 -26.72
C LYS A 84 73.19 28.18 -27.43
N VAL A 85 72.64 29.04 -28.29
CA VAL A 85 73.41 30.10 -28.98
C VAL A 85 73.99 31.13 -28.00
N LYS A 86 73.35 31.36 -26.85
CA LYS A 86 73.79 32.35 -25.85
C LYS A 86 74.96 31.84 -24.99
N VAL A 87 75.00 30.54 -24.70
CA VAL A 87 76.10 29.91 -23.94
C VAL A 87 77.40 29.87 -24.76
N ASP A 88 77.31 29.62 -26.08
CA ASP A 88 78.47 29.62 -26.98
C ASP A 88 79.13 31.02 -27.13
N LEU A 89 78.39 32.10 -26.87
CA LEU A 89 78.90 33.48 -26.92
C LEU A 89 79.58 33.94 -25.62
N ASP A 90 79.19 33.39 -24.46
CA ASP A 90 79.71 33.80 -23.14
C ASP A 90 80.97 33.00 -22.69
N GLU A 91 81.30 31.88 -23.34
CA GLU A 91 82.55 31.12 -23.09
C GLU A 91 83.78 31.66 -23.86
N SER A 92 83.61 32.67 -24.73
CA SER A 92 84.66 33.14 -25.66
C SER A 92 85.49 34.35 -25.16
N PHE A 93 85.35 34.76 -23.90
CA PHE A 93 86.10 35.89 -23.35
C PHE A 93 86.58 35.59 -21.93
N ASN A 94 87.75 34.96 -21.77
CA ASN A 94 88.63 35.15 -20.61
C ASN A 94 90.00 34.47 -20.79
N LEU A 95 90.96 35.18 -21.42
CA LEU A 95 92.39 34.95 -21.24
C LEU A 95 93.14 36.29 -21.22
N LYS A 96 93.30 36.90 -20.04
CA LYS A 96 94.37 37.86 -19.74
C LYS A 96 94.88 37.61 -18.32
N SER A 97 96.03 36.95 -18.24
CA SER A 97 96.87 36.66 -17.08
C SER A 97 98.20 36.20 -17.73
N GLU A 98 99.40 36.70 -17.49
CA GLU A 98 100.01 37.49 -16.41
C GLU A 98 101.22 38.25 -16.99
N GLN A 99 101.45 39.48 -16.54
CA GLN A 99 102.78 40.09 -16.56
C GLN A 99 103.52 39.58 -15.31
N GLY A 100 104.62 38.85 -15.49
CA GLY A 100 105.49 38.41 -14.39
C GLY A 100 106.18 39.61 -13.71
N PRO A 101 106.45 39.53 -12.40
CA PRO A 101 107.18 40.58 -11.69
C PRO A 101 108.66 40.51 -12.08
N HIS A 102 109.22 41.64 -12.51
CA HIS A 102 110.66 41.79 -12.68
C HIS A 102 111.32 41.98 -11.33
N ASP A 103 112.19 41.02 -11.00
CA ASP A 103 113.18 41.07 -9.93
C ASP A 103 113.99 42.38 -10.00
N SER A 104 113.95 43.15 -8.92
CA SER A 104 114.87 44.26 -8.69
C SER A 104 115.93 43.81 -7.69
N ASP A 105 117.15 43.65 -8.20
CA ASP A 105 118.35 43.35 -7.43
C ASP A 105 118.58 44.36 -6.31
N SER A 106 118.83 43.83 -5.13
CA SER A 106 119.03 44.55 -3.88
C SER A 106 120.47 45.09 -3.80
N GLY A 107 120.60 46.41 -3.76
CA GLY A 107 121.76 47.09 -3.19
C GLY A 107 121.74 46.92 -1.67
N ILE A 108 122.82 46.36 -1.13
CA ILE A 108 123.02 46.07 0.29
C ILE A 108 123.04 47.39 1.07
N SER A 109 121.92 47.75 1.71
CA SER A 109 121.86 48.79 2.74
C SER A 109 121.78 48.12 4.12
N THR A 110 122.57 48.62 5.06
CA THR A 110 122.59 48.24 6.48
C THR A 110 121.27 48.48 7.22
N ASP A 111 120.26 49.06 6.56
CA ASP A 111 118.86 49.17 7.04
C ASP A 111 118.01 47.91 6.81
N GLY A 112 118.50 46.94 6.01
CA GLY A 112 117.75 45.73 5.67
C GLY A 112 117.44 44.82 6.88
N PHE A 113 118.28 44.87 7.93
CA PHE A 113 118.05 44.09 9.14
C PHE A 113 116.90 44.64 9.99
N GLN A 114 116.78 45.97 10.07
CA GLN A 114 115.72 46.64 10.83
C GLN A 114 114.38 46.52 10.10
N LEU A 115 114.37 46.65 8.77
CA LEU A 115 113.19 46.39 7.95
C LEU A 115 112.74 44.91 8.05
N LEU A 116 113.68 43.96 8.09
CA LEU A 116 113.36 42.55 8.29
C LEU A 116 112.75 42.28 9.68
N GLU A 117 113.22 42.95 10.71
CA GLU A 117 112.68 42.84 12.07
C GLU A 117 111.29 43.47 12.18
N GLU A 118 111.07 44.64 11.57
CA GLU A 118 109.76 45.29 11.45
C GLU A 118 108.76 44.42 10.68
N LEU A 119 109.16 43.88 9.52
CA LEU A 119 108.34 42.96 8.75
C LEU A 119 108.05 41.66 9.51
N GLN A 120 109.00 41.17 10.32
CA GLN A 120 108.79 39.99 11.15
C GLN A 120 107.82 40.27 12.31
N CYS A 121 107.89 41.45 12.92
CA CYS A 121 106.93 41.90 13.93
C CYS A 121 105.54 42.10 13.33
N GLU A 122 105.42 42.77 12.17
CA GLU A 122 104.15 42.90 11.45
C GLU A 122 103.56 41.54 11.05
N LEU A 123 104.40 40.60 10.59
CA LEU A 123 103.94 39.26 10.22
C LEU A 123 103.39 38.53 11.46
N ARG A 124 104.04 38.66 12.62
CA ARG A 124 103.54 38.10 13.89
C ARG A 124 102.21 38.74 14.29
N GLU A 125 102.10 40.05 14.26
CA GLU A 125 100.86 40.77 14.59
C GLU A 125 99.71 40.42 13.63
N LYS A 126 99.96 40.41 12.32
CA LYS A 126 98.98 40.00 11.31
C LYS A 126 98.59 38.53 11.46
N SER A 127 99.55 37.65 11.79
CA SER A 127 99.24 36.24 12.07
C SER A 127 98.37 36.09 13.32
N HIS A 128 98.61 36.89 14.37
CA HIS A 128 97.81 36.88 15.58
C HIS A 128 96.40 37.41 15.31
N LEU A 129 96.26 38.51 14.56
CA LEU A 129 94.97 39.08 14.18
C LEU A 129 94.18 38.13 13.25
N ALA A 130 94.84 37.49 12.29
CA ALA A 130 94.23 36.46 11.45
C ALA A 130 93.74 35.26 12.28
N HIS A 131 94.49 34.86 13.31
CA HIS A 131 94.06 33.81 14.23
C HIS A 131 92.85 34.25 15.07
N GLN A 132 92.86 35.47 15.62
CA GLN A 132 91.72 36.03 16.36
C GLN A 132 90.46 36.11 15.48
N LEU A 133 90.56 36.62 14.26
CA LEU A 133 89.44 36.69 13.32
C LEU A 133 88.91 35.30 12.95
N ARG A 134 89.78 34.30 12.75
CA ARG A 134 89.34 32.91 12.53
C ARG A 134 88.57 32.37 13.73
N THR A 135 89.07 32.56 14.94
CA THR A 135 88.36 32.11 16.15
C THR A 135 87.02 32.80 16.36
N GLN A 136 86.91 34.09 16.00
CA GLN A 136 85.64 34.83 16.04
C GLN A 136 84.65 34.35 14.97
N LEU A 137 85.13 34.06 13.76
CA LEU A 137 84.31 33.46 12.70
C LEU A 137 83.82 32.07 13.11
N GLU A 138 84.70 31.20 13.59
CA GLU A 138 84.33 29.87 14.09
C GLU A 138 83.30 29.93 15.21
N TYR A 139 83.42 30.90 16.14
CA TYR A 139 82.43 31.13 17.18
C TYR A 139 81.09 31.58 16.58
N SER A 140 81.08 32.54 15.66
CA SER A 140 79.86 33.03 15.01
C SER A 140 79.17 31.95 14.19
N ASP A 141 79.94 31.15 13.45
CA ASP A 141 79.44 30.04 12.64
C ASP A 141 78.77 29.00 13.54
N ARG A 142 79.41 28.63 14.65
CA ARG A 142 78.83 27.70 15.63
C ARG A 142 77.52 28.24 16.22
N HIS A 143 77.46 29.53 16.58
CA HIS A 143 76.22 30.15 17.08
C HIS A 143 75.11 30.16 16.03
N HIS A 144 75.44 30.44 14.78
CA HIS A 144 74.48 30.39 13.68
C HIS A 144 74.00 28.96 13.42
N GLU A 145 74.87 27.96 13.47
CA GLU A 145 74.51 26.54 13.36
C GLU A 145 73.56 26.12 14.49
N GLU A 146 73.85 26.49 15.74
CA GLU A 146 72.99 26.22 16.89
C GLU A 146 71.61 26.90 16.75
N ALA A 147 71.57 28.15 16.28
CA ALA A 147 70.32 28.86 15.99
C ALA A 147 69.51 28.22 14.85
N LEU A 148 70.17 27.80 13.77
CA LEU A 148 69.53 27.09 12.65
C LEU A 148 68.99 25.73 13.08
N ALA A 149 69.71 25.00 13.95
CA ALA A 149 69.24 23.76 14.53
C ALA A 149 67.97 23.97 15.38
N ALA A 150 67.94 25.01 16.23
CA ALA A 150 66.78 25.35 17.03
C ALA A 150 65.57 25.71 16.14
N LEU A 151 65.75 26.59 15.15
CA LEU A 151 64.69 26.97 14.21
C LEU A 151 64.19 25.78 13.38
N SER A 152 65.08 24.86 13.00
CA SER A 152 64.71 23.63 12.29
C SER A 152 63.87 22.71 13.16
N ALA A 153 64.21 22.57 14.44
CA ALA A 153 63.43 21.80 15.41
C ALA A 153 62.03 22.42 15.61
N GLU A 154 61.93 23.74 15.79
CA GLU A 154 60.65 24.44 15.89
C GLU A 154 59.79 24.30 14.63
N ARG A 155 60.40 24.40 13.45
CA ARG A 155 59.69 24.15 12.19
C ARG A 155 59.12 22.74 12.15
N ASP A 156 59.88 21.73 12.60
CA ASP A 156 59.45 20.34 12.54
C ASP A 156 58.37 20.02 13.59
N THR A 157 58.42 20.63 14.77
CA THR A 157 57.32 20.52 15.75
C THR A 157 56.05 21.19 15.24
N LEU A 158 56.14 22.38 14.63
CA LEU A 158 55.00 23.05 14.01
C LEU A 158 54.39 22.23 12.86
N ARG A 159 55.23 21.59 12.03
CA ARG A 159 54.75 20.68 10.99
C ARG A 159 54.02 19.47 11.57
N ALA A 160 54.53 18.88 12.65
CA ALA A 160 53.86 17.78 13.33
C ALA A 160 52.48 18.22 13.87
N HIS A 161 52.39 19.39 14.49
CA HIS A 161 51.12 19.95 14.97
C HIS A 161 50.13 20.22 13.84
N LEU A 162 50.59 20.77 12.70
CA LEU A 162 49.74 20.98 11.53
C LEU A 162 49.20 19.66 10.97
N ASN A 163 50.01 18.60 10.97
CA ASN A 163 49.55 17.27 10.54
C ASN A 163 48.49 16.72 11.50
N MET A 164 48.68 16.82 12.82
CA MET A 164 47.67 16.41 13.81
C MET A 164 46.34 17.15 13.61
N LEU A 165 46.38 18.48 13.40
CA LEU A 165 45.17 19.28 13.15
C LEU A 165 44.47 18.89 11.83
N ARG A 166 45.23 18.50 10.80
CA ARG A 166 44.65 17.99 9.55
C ARG A 166 43.94 16.66 9.76
N ASP A 167 44.56 15.76 10.53
CA ASP A 167 43.97 14.45 10.86
C ASP A 167 42.69 14.61 11.69
N GLU A 168 42.73 15.44 12.74
CA GLU A 168 41.56 15.77 13.56
C GLU A 168 40.43 16.41 12.74
N SER A 169 40.77 17.34 11.84
CA SER A 169 39.79 17.96 10.92
C SER A 169 39.12 16.91 10.03
N SER A 170 39.90 15.96 9.50
CA SER A 170 39.36 14.85 8.70
C SER A 170 38.46 13.92 9.52
N ALA A 171 38.83 13.62 10.76
CA ALA A 171 38.04 12.81 11.69
C ALA A 171 36.73 13.51 12.07
N LEU A 172 36.76 14.81 12.36
CA LEU A 172 35.56 15.62 12.61
C LEU A 172 34.62 15.62 11.39
N GLY A 173 35.17 15.66 10.17
CA GLY A 173 34.40 15.54 8.95
C GLY A 173 33.71 14.18 8.80
N ALA A 174 34.31 13.08 9.27
CA ALA A 174 33.68 11.78 9.32
C ALA A 174 32.56 11.72 10.37
N VAL A 175 32.82 12.17 11.60
CA VAL A 175 31.82 12.18 12.69
C VAL A 175 30.60 13.03 12.33
N ARG A 176 30.78 14.16 11.65
CA ARG A 176 29.66 14.99 11.17
C ARG A 176 28.76 14.23 10.20
N ARG A 177 29.34 13.49 9.25
CA ARG A 177 28.57 12.66 8.30
C ARG A 177 27.81 11.55 9.03
N ASP A 178 28.46 10.86 9.96
CA ASP A 178 27.80 9.80 10.76
C ASP A 178 26.63 10.35 11.58
N TYR A 179 26.77 11.58 12.11
CA TYR A 179 25.70 12.27 12.82
C TYR A 179 24.53 12.64 11.90
N GLU A 180 24.81 13.18 10.71
CA GLU A 180 23.79 13.49 9.71
C GLU A 180 23.03 12.23 9.28
N GLU A 181 23.73 11.13 9.01
CA GLU A 181 23.12 9.82 8.69
C GLU A 181 22.27 9.29 9.86
N ALA A 182 22.69 9.49 11.11
CA ALA A 182 21.89 9.14 12.28
C ALA A 182 20.62 9.99 12.38
N CYS A 183 20.70 11.30 12.10
CA CYS A 183 19.55 12.19 12.06
C CYS A 183 18.57 11.80 10.95
N GLU A 184 19.04 11.43 9.76
CA GLU A 184 18.18 10.96 8.67
C GLU A 184 17.46 9.66 9.03
N ARG A 185 18.19 8.70 9.63
CA ARG A 185 17.60 7.45 10.13
C ARG A 185 16.55 7.72 11.22
N LEU A 186 16.81 8.65 12.13
CA LEU A 186 15.85 9.06 13.16
C LEU A 186 14.59 9.65 12.53
N CYS A 187 14.73 10.58 11.59
CA CYS A 187 13.59 11.16 10.86
C CYS A 187 12.78 10.06 10.12
N GLY A 188 13.46 9.08 9.55
CA GLY A 188 12.84 7.90 8.93
C GLY A 188 12.03 7.09 9.93
N ALA A 189 12.62 6.80 11.10
CA ALA A 189 11.96 6.05 12.17
C ALA A 189 10.76 6.79 12.75
N GLU A 190 10.84 8.12 12.92
CA GLU A 190 9.72 8.94 13.40
C GLU A 190 8.53 8.92 12.42
N ARG A 191 8.81 8.99 11.11
CA ARG A 191 7.77 8.85 10.07
C ARG A 191 7.11 7.49 10.12
N ALA A 192 7.90 6.41 10.17
CA ALA A 192 7.39 5.04 10.27
C ALA A 192 6.57 4.81 11.55
N LEU A 193 7.00 5.39 12.68
CA LEU A 193 6.24 5.37 13.93
C LEU A 193 4.91 6.11 13.80
N GLY A 194 4.91 7.25 13.10
CA GLY A 194 3.70 8.00 12.77
C GLY A 194 2.71 7.20 11.92
N ASP A 195 3.21 6.45 10.93
CA ASP A 195 2.40 5.54 10.11
C ASP A 195 1.81 4.42 10.95
N ALA A 196 2.63 3.72 11.74
CA ALA A 196 2.18 2.62 12.61
C ALA A 196 1.11 3.06 13.64
N ARG A 197 1.21 4.28 14.17
CA ARG A 197 0.18 4.86 15.05
C ARG A 197 -1.15 5.07 14.32
N ARG A 198 -1.10 5.59 13.09
CA ARG A 198 -2.30 5.78 12.26
C ARG A 198 -2.97 4.45 11.93
N ASP A 199 -2.19 3.42 11.62
CA ASP A 199 -2.69 2.07 11.35
C ASP A 199 -3.32 1.45 12.60
N LEU A 200 -2.69 1.62 13.77
CA LEU A 200 -3.26 1.17 15.05
C LEU A 200 -4.60 1.85 15.35
N ASP A 201 -4.71 3.16 15.10
CA ASP A 201 -5.96 3.90 15.30
C ASP A 201 -7.05 3.51 14.29
N ALA A 202 -6.68 3.15 13.06
CA ALA A 202 -7.60 2.57 12.08
C ALA A 202 -8.10 1.18 12.54
N ALA A 203 -7.19 0.31 12.98
CA ALA A 203 -7.53 -1.01 13.50
C ALA A 203 -8.44 -0.92 14.73
N ARG A 204 -8.17 0.01 15.66
CA ARG A 204 -9.03 0.27 16.83
C ARG A 204 -10.42 0.75 16.46
N ARG A 205 -10.58 1.51 15.38
CA ARG A 205 -11.90 1.93 14.88
C ARG A 205 -12.64 0.76 14.24
N ALA A 206 -11.94 -0.04 13.44
CA ALA A 206 -12.51 -1.25 12.84
C ALA A 206 -12.97 -2.25 13.90
N ALA A 207 -12.14 -2.48 14.94
CA ALA A 207 -12.48 -3.37 16.06
C ALA A 207 -13.72 -2.89 16.82
N ARG A 208 -13.87 -1.58 17.05
CA ARG A 208 -15.08 -1.00 17.65
C ARG A 208 -16.32 -1.25 16.79
N GLY A 209 -16.24 -1.01 15.48
CA GLY A 209 -17.35 -1.30 14.57
C GLY A 209 -17.74 -2.78 14.53
N LEU A 210 -16.78 -3.70 14.64
CA LEU A 210 -17.06 -5.14 14.76
C LEU A 210 -17.72 -5.48 16.10
N ALA A 211 -17.29 -4.88 17.20
CA ALA A 211 -17.90 -5.08 18.51
C ALA A 211 -19.35 -4.59 18.57
N GLU A 212 -19.65 -3.43 17.98
CA GLU A 212 -21.02 -2.92 17.84
C GLU A 212 -21.89 -3.88 17.02
N ARG A 213 -21.35 -4.43 15.92
CA ARG A 213 -22.06 -5.40 15.08
C ARG A 213 -22.32 -6.72 15.79
N LEU A 214 -21.37 -7.19 16.62
CA LEU A 214 -21.58 -8.36 17.47
C LEU A 214 -22.67 -8.10 18.52
N ALA A 215 -22.66 -6.94 19.16
CA ALA A 215 -23.71 -6.57 20.12
C ALA A 215 -25.10 -6.56 19.46
N LEU A 216 -25.22 -6.02 18.24
CA LEU A 216 -26.48 -6.06 17.48
C LEU A 216 -26.92 -7.51 17.20
N LEU A 217 -26.01 -8.37 16.71
CA LEU A 217 -26.32 -9.77 16.46
C LEU A 217 -26.70 -10.54 17.74
N GLU A 218 -26.10 -10.21 18.88
CA GLU A 218 -26.47 -10.78 20.18
C GLU A 218 -27.89 -10.37 20.58
N THR A 219 -28.28 -9.11 20.35
CA THR A 219 -29.67 -8.68 20.59
C THR A 219 -30.67 -9.34 19.65
N GLU A 220 -30.35 -9.47 18.36
CA GLU A 220 -31.19 -10.19 17.38
C GLU A 220 -31.33 -11.67 17.74
N LYS A 221 -30.25 -12.31 18.20
CA LYS A 221 -30.30 -13.68 18.70
C LYS A 221 -31.27 -13.81 19.87
N GLN A 222 -31.21 -12.89 20.83
CA GLN A 222 -32.11 -12.91 22.00
C GLN A 222 -33.58 -12.74 21.56
N THR A 223 -33.88 -11.79 20.69
CA THR A 223 -35.25 -11.59 20.19
C THR A 223 -35.79 -12.81 19.43
N LEU A 224 -34.97 -13.45 18.60
CA LEU A 224 -35.34 -14.69 17.92
C LEU A 224 -35.55 -15.87 18.88
N GLN A 225 -34.75 -15.96 19.95
CA GLN A 225 -34.93 -16.98 20.98
C GLN A 225 -36.26 -16.80 21.74
N GLU A 226 -36.63 -15.57 22.06
CA GLU A 226 -37.92 -15.26 22.68
C GLU A 226 -39.11 -15.54 21.76
N LEU A 227 -39.01 -15.22 20.47
CA LEU A 227 -40.05 -15.55 19.49
C LEU A 227 -40.21 -17.06 19.33
N LEU A 228 -39.10 -17.80 19.33
CA LEU A 228 -39.13 -19.25 19.25
C LEU A 228 -39.76 -19.87 20.51
N SER A 229 -39.46 -19.35 21.71
CA SER A 229 -40.08 -19.85 22.95
C SER A 229 -41.59 -19.61 22.94
N LYS A 230 -42.04 -18.40 22.57
CA LYS A 230 -43.46 -18.07 22.43
C LYS A 230 -44.16 -18.97 21.39
N SER A 231 -43.52 -19.23 20.26
CA SER A 231 -44.07 -20.13 19.24
C SER A 231 -44.19 -21.56 19.75
N LYS A 232 -43.24 -22.05 20.55
CA LYS A 232 -43.32 -23.39 21.16
C LYS A 232 -44.46 -23.48 22.17
N GLU A 233 -44.59 -22.47 23.03
CA GLU A 233 -45.70 -22.36 24.00
C GLU A 233 -47.05 -22.36 23.29
N GLU A 234 -47.19 -21.61 22.20
CA GLU A 234 -48.42 -21.58 21.40
C GLU A 234 -48.72 -22.95 20.76
N CYS A 235 -47.72 -23.63 20.21
CA CYS A 235 -47.89 -24.99 19.69
C CYS A 235 -48.35 -25.97 20.78
N HIS A 236 -47.75 -25.90 21.98
CA HIS A 236 -48.18 -26.72 23.11
C HIS A 236 -49.62 -26.41 23.51
N ARG A 237 -50.00 -25.13 23.60
CA ARG A 237 -51.37 -24.70 23.90
C ARG A 237 -52.38 -25.26 22.89
N ILE A 238 -52.08 -25.14 21.59
CA ILE A 238 -52.95 -25.67 20.53
C ILE A 238 -53.07 -27.20 20.65
N ASN A 239 -51.96 -27.90 20.90
CA ASN A 239 -51.97 -29.34 21.07
C ASN A 239 -52.84 -29.77 22.28
N ASP A 240 -52.73 -29.06 23.41
CA ASP A 240 -53.55 -29.32 24.59
C ASP A 240 -55.04 -29.06 24.33
N MET A 241 -55.38 -28.01 23.57
CA MET A 241 -56.77 -27.78 23.14
C MET A 241 -57.30 -28.91 22.26
N TYR A 242 -56.52 -29.38 21.29
CA TYR A 242 -56.93 -30.51 20.43
C TYR A 242 -57.06 -31.80 21.24
N ALA A 243 -56.13 -32.10 22.15
CA ALA A 243 -56.19 -33.26 23.02
C ALA A 243 -57.44 -33.21 23.93
N SER A 244 -57.74 -32.05 24.51
CA SER A 244 -58.95 -31.81 25.31
C SER A 244 -60.21 -31.99 24.47
N ARG A 245 -60.27 -31.39 23.27
CA ARG A 245 -61.43 -31.54 22.37
C ARG A 245 -61.63 -33.00 21.96
N GLN A 246 -60.56 -33.70 21.62
CA GLN A 246 -60.61 -35.13 21.29
C GLN A 246 -61.16 -35.94 22.47
N SER A 247 -60.71 -35.67 23.70
CA SER A 247 -61.23 -36.33 24.89
C SER A 247 -62.72 -36.06 25.10
N THR A 248 -63.18 -34.82 24.93
CA THR A 248 -64.62 -34.49 25.05
C THR A 248 -65.47 -35.21 24.00
N LEU A 249 -65.01 -35.24 22.74
CA LEU A 249 -65.71 -35.92 21.65
C LEU A 249 -65.77 -37.44 21.86
N LEU A 250 -64.72 -38.04 22.43
CA LEU A 250 -64.73 -39.47 22.77
C LEU A 250 -65.76 -39.78 23.85
N VAL A 251 -65.88 -38.94 24.88
CA VAL A 251 -66.91 -39.09 25.92
C VAL A 251 -68.30 -38.93 25.33
N GLU A 252 -68.55 -37.89 24.51
CA GLU A 252 -69.83 -37.69 23.82
C GLU A 252 -70.19 -38.88 22.89
N ASN A 253 -69.21 -39.47 22.21
CA ASN A 253 -69.45 -40.64 21.37
C ASN A 253 -69.84 -41.86 22.21
N GLU A 254 -69.19 -42.05 23.34
CA GLU A 254 -69.49 -43.15 24.27
C GLU A 254 -70.88 -42.97 24.88
N THR A 255 -71.26 -41.74 25.29
CA THR A 255 -72.62 -41.48 25.78
C THR A 255 -73.66 -41.77 24.71
N LEU A 256 -73.47 -41.30 23.47
CA LEU A 256 -74.39 -41.59 22.37
C LEU A 256 -74.50 -43.09 22.07
N ARG A 257 -73.40 -43.85 22.16
CA ARG A 257 -73.44 -45.32 22.04
C ARG A 257 -74.26 -45.96 23.14
N THR A 258 -74.11 -45.52 24.39
CA THR A 258 -74.90 -46.04 25.52
C THR A 258 -76.39 -45.72 25.37
N GLU A 259 -76.72 -44.50 24.93
CA GLU A 259 -78.11 -44.09 24.65
C GLU A 259 -78.71 -44.91 23.50
N HIS A 260 -77.96 -45.11 22.41
CA HIS A 260 -78.39 -45.94 21.30
C HIS A 260 -78.63 -47.38 21.74
N ALA A 261 -77.74 -47.97 22.54
CA ALA A 261 -77.91 -49.31 23.09
C ALA A 261 -79.18 -49.42 23.95
N HIS A 262 -79.44 -48.41 24.80
CA HIS A 262 -80.64 -48.35 25.62
C HIS A 262 -81.93 -48.22 24.79
N LEU A 263 -81.94 -47.36 23.76
CA LEU A 263 -83.08 -47.24 22.85
C LEU A 263 -83.31 -48.53 22.06
N THR A 264 -82.24 -49.20 21.62
CA THR A 264 -82.32 -50.48 20.92
C THR A 264 -82.94 -51.56 21.82
N ALA A 265 -82.53 -51.64 23.08
CA ALA A 265 -83.12 -52.56 24.06
C ALA A 265 -84.61 -52.27 24.28
N ARG A 266 -85.00 -51.00 24.44
CA ARG A 266 -86.42 -50.62 24.57
C ARG A 266 -87.25 -50.96 23.33
N LEU A 267 -86.69 -50.81 22.13
CA LEU A 267 -87.35 -51.22 20.89
C LEU A 267 -87.53 -52.74 20.86
N GLN A 268 -86.53 -53.52 21.27
CA GLN A 268 -86.65 -54.98 21.37
C GLN A 268 -87.75 -55.38 22.35
N ASP A 269 -87.80 -54.77 23.54
CA ASP A 269 -88.86 -55.03 24.52
C ASP A 269 -90.27 -54.71 23.94
N GLN A 270 -90.39 -53.62 23.18
CA GLN A 270 -91.64 -53.26 22.51
C GLN A 270 -92.01 -54.21 21.37
N ASP A 271 -91.05 -54.65 20.57
CA ASP A 271 -91.26 -55.64 19.53
C ASP A 271 -91.72 -56.98 20.13
N GLU A 272 -91.10 -57.42 21.23
CA GLU A 272 -91.52 -58.61 21.98
C GLU A 272 -92.94 -58.47 22.53
N PHE A 273 -93.29 -57.31 23.07
CA PHE A 273 -94.65 -57.01 23.54
C PHE A 273 -95.67 -57.01 22.40
N ILE A 274 -95.36 -56.38 21.26
CA ILE A 274 -96.23 -56.39 20.07
C ILE A 274 -96.40 -57.83 19.55
N GLN A 275 -95.33 -58.62 19.50
CA GLN A 275 -95.43 -60.03 19.11
C GLN A 275 -96.32 -60.84 20.07
N HIS A 276 -96.29 -60.53 21.37
CA HIS A 276 -97.20 -61.14 22.33
C HIS A 276 -98.66 -60.78 22.03
N ILE A 277 -98.96 -59.51 21.80
CA ILE A 277 -100.31 -59.04 21.43
C ILE A 277 -100.78 -59.71 20.12
N ILE A 278 -99.91 -59.82 19.10
CA ILE A 278 -100.26 -60.49 17.84
C ILE A 278 -100.64 -61.95 18.11
N LYS A 279 -99.87 -62.67 18.92
CA LYS A 279 -100.18 -64.06 19.30
C LYS A 279 -101.51 -64.16 20.04
N GLU A 280 -101.78 -63.28 21.01
CA GLU A 280 -103.06 -63.24 21.73
C GLU A 280 -104.22 -62.93 20.78
N LYS A 281 -104.04 -61.96 19.89
CA LYS A 281 -105.02 -61.57 18.87
C LYS A 281 -105.33 -62.73 17.92
N ASP A 282 -104.34 -63.47 17.48
CA ASP A 282 -104.52 -64.66 16.63
C ASP A 282 -105.23 -65.81 17.38
N LEU A 283 -104.94 -66.01 18.67
CA LEU A 283 -105.65 -66.97 19.53
C LEU A 283 -107.12 -66.58 19.69
N LEU A 284 -107.41 -65.31 20.01
CA LEU A 284 -108.77 -64.80 20.14
C LEU A 284 -109.53 -64.85 18.81
N GLU A 285 -108.88 -64.58 17.67
CA GLU A 285 -109.48 -64.76 16.35
C GLU A 285 -109.83 -66.22 16.08
N MET A 286 -108.98 -67.17 16.49
CA MET A 286 -109.25 -68.60 16.39
C MET A 286 -110.45 -69.00 17.26
N GLU A 287 -110.49 -68.55 18.53
CA GLU A 287 -111.63 -68.78 19.42
C GLU A 287 -112.94 -68.17 18.89
N LEU A 288 -112.87 -66.95 18.36
CA LEU A 288 -114.02 -66.28 17.74
C LEU A 288 -114.51 -67.04 16.51
N LYS A 289 -113.60 -67.50 15.63
CA LYS A 289 -113.92 -68.35 14.48
C LYS A 289 -114.58 -69.65 14.92
N ASP A 290 -114.08 -70.29 15.97
CA ASP A 290 -114.66 -71.53 16.52
C ASP A 290 -116.05 -71.29 17.11
N MET A 291 -116.25 -70.20 17.84
CA MET A 291 -117.56 -69.81 18.38
C MET A 291 -118.55 -69.47 17.27
N LEU A 292 -118.12 -68.77 16.22
CA LEU A 292 -118.94 -68.47 15.04
C LEU A 292 -119.31 -69.74 14.29
N ASN A 293 -118.36 -70.66 14.10
CA ASN A 293 -118.61 -71.97 13.47
C ASN A 293 -119.61 -72.81 14.30
N LYS A 294 -119.48 -72.82 15.63
CA LYS A 294 -120.46 -73.46 16.54
C LYS A 294 -121.84 -72.79 16.47
N SER A 295 -121.89 -71.46 16.44
CA SER A 295 -123.12 -70.67 16.30
C SER A 295 -123.84 -70.98 14.97
N ASN A 296 -123.09 -71.04 13.86
CA ASN A 296 -123.63 -71.40 12.54
C ASN A 296 -124.10 -72.87 12.45
N GLN A 297 -123.57 -73.77 13.29
CA GLN A 297 -124.04 -75.16 13.41
C GLN A 297 -125.28 -75.30 14.32
N THR A 298 -125.49 -74.37 15.26
CA THR A 298 -126.70 -74.31 16.08
C THR A 298 -127.82 -73.56 15.34
N HIS A 299 -128.61 -74.31 14.58
CA HIS A 299 -129.76 -73.85 13.83
C HIS A 299 -130.94 -73.44 14.74
N LEU A 300 -130.85 -72.32 15.47
CA LEU A 300 -132.01 -71.67 16.10
C LEU A 300 -131.86 -70.13 16.11
N ARG A 301 -132.21 -69.54 14.96
CA ARG A 301 -133.11 -68.39 14.84
C ARG A 301 -133.04 -67.35 15.98
N LEU A 302 -132.25 -66.29 15.79
CA LEU A 302 -132.56 -64.96 16.30
C LEU A 302 -132.17 -63.91 15.25
N ASP A 303 -133.16 -63.54 14.42
CA ASP A 303 -133.25 -62.24 13.78
C ASP A 303 -133.22 -61.16 14.88
N ARG A 304 -132.03 -60.66 15.21
CA ARG A 304 -131.77 -59.34 15.82
C ARG A 304 -130.31 -59.22 16.20
N SER A 305 -129.50 -58.65 15.31
CA SER A 305 -128.28 -57.95 15.70
C SER A 305 -127.90 -56.95 14.62
N ILE A 306 -128.40 -55.72 14.82
CA ILE A 306 -127.83 -54.42 14.47
C ILE A 306 -126.86 -54.43 13.28
N ASP A 307 -127.37 -54.00 12.14
CA ASP A 307 -126.58 -53.53 11.00
C ASP A 307 -125.91 -52.21 11.39
N VAL A 308 -124.67 -52.26 11.88
CA VAL A 308 -123.83 -51.07 12.06
C VAL A 308 -123.10 -50.82 10.74
N SER A 309 -123.82 -50.30 9.76
CA SER A 309 -123.23 -49.63 8.61
C SER A 309 -122.81 -48.23 9.05
N TYR A 310 -121.56 -48.07 9.49
CA TYR A 310 -120.93 -46.76 9.38
C TYR A 310 -120.87 -46.43 7.89
N THR A 311 -121.60 -45.41 7.44
CA THR A 311 -121.40 -44.85 6.10
C THR A 311 -119.98 -44.27 6.05
N GLU A 312 -119.28 -44.36 4.91
CA GLU A 312 -117.87 -43.91 4.75
C GLU A 312 -117.60 -42.53 5.36
N ASP A 313 -118.59 -41.64 5.32
CA ASP A 313 -118.53 -40.29 5.91
C ASP A 313 -118.32 -40.26 7.43
N GLN A 314 -118.85 -41.23 8.18
CA GLN A 314 -118.68 -41.32 9.63
C GLN A 314 -117.32 -41.91 10.02
N MET A 315 -116.74 -42.77 9.16
CA MET A 315 -115.35 -43.25 9.33
C MET A 315 -114.34 -42.15 9.01
N LEU A 316 -114.60 -41.34 7.98
CA LEU A 316 -113.76 -40.20 7.60
C LEU A 316 -113.72 -39.12 8.70
N THR A 317 -114.84 -38.86 9.39
CA THR A 317 -114.86 -37.92 10.51
C THR A 317 -114.14 -38.42 11.77
N ALA A 318 -114.13 -39.74 12.01
CA ALA A 318 -113.35 -40.36 13.07
C ALA A 318 -111.83 -40.38 12.77
N LEU A 319 -111.46 -40.52 11.50
CA LEU A 319 -110.08 -40.40 11.02
C LEU A 319 -109.57 -38.96 11.07
N ASP A 320 -110.41 -37.97 10.71
CA ASP A 320 -110.06 -36.55 10.80
C ASP A 320 -109.88 -36.07 12.25
N THR A 321 -110.64 -36.63 13.20
CA THR A 321 -110.47 -36.33 14.63
C THR A 321 -109.19 -36.94 15.21
N LEU A 322 -108.70 -38.07 14.69
CA LEU A 322 -107.39 -38.64 15.06
C LEU A 322 -106.22 -37.92 14.37
N ASN A 323 -106.42 -37.37 13.17
CA ASN A 323 -105.39 -36.63 12.44
C ASN A 323 -105.17 -35.20 13.00
N ALA A 324 -106.17 -34.65 13.67
CA ALA A 324 -106.09 -33.34 14.32
C ALA A 324 -105.14 -33.32 15.54
N ASP A 325 -104.92 -34.46 16.20
CA ASP A 325 -104.00 -34.60 17.35
C ASP A 325 -102.56 -34.98 16.94
N SER A 326 -102.32 -35.33 15.67
CA SER A 326 -100.97 -35.55 15.12
C SER A 326 -100.36 -34.25 14.56
N ARG A 327 -100.36 -33.17 15.33
CA ARG A 327 -99.50 -32.02 15.03
C ARG A 327 -98.09 -32.32 15.52
N PHE A 328 -97.34 -33.04 14.69
CA PHE A 328 -95.88 -33.00 14.72
C PHE A 328 -95.44 -31.54 14.69
N THR A 329 -94.79 -31.11 15.76
CA THR A 329 -94.15 -29.80 15.91
C THR A 329 -93.05 -29.65 14.87
N GLN A 330 -93.40 -29.12 13.70
CA GLN A 330 -92.45 -28.57 12.76
C GLN A 330 -92.07 -27.17 13.26
N GLU A 331 -91.18 -27.12 14.26
CA GLU A 331 -90.47 -25.88 14.59
C GLU A 331 -89.45 -25.61 13.47
N GLN A 332 -89.76 -24.58 12.69
CA GLN A 332 -88.78 -23.82 11.94
C GLN A 332 -87.76 -23.21 12.90
N SER A 333 -86.59 -23.83 13.04
CA SER A 333 -85.36 -23.13 13.38
C SER A 333 -84.61 -22.82 12.09
N SER A 334 -84.99 -21.70 11.47
CA SER A 334 -84.05 -20.92 10.67
C SER A 334 -82.95 -20.39 11.59
N VAL A 335 -81.68 -20.63 11.25
CA VAL A 335 -80.53 -19.68 11.31
C VAL A 335 -79.22 -20.46 11.09
N SER A 336 -78.68 -20.27 9.89
CA SER A 336 -77.26 -20.28 9.49
C SER A 336 -76.28 -21.21 10.22
N THR A 337 -75.87 -22.28 9.54
CA THR A 337 -74.45 -22.60 9.29
C THR A 337 -74.38 -23.56 8.10
N GLN A 338 -74.60 -23.05 6.89
CA GLN A 338 -74.05 -23.70 5.72
C GLN A 338 -72.59 -23.25 5.64
N ALA A 339 -71.70 -24.02 6.27
CA ALA A 339 -70.30 -23.95 5.93
C ALA A 339 -70.20 -24.41 4.48
N ASP A 340 -70.08 -23.45 3.56
CA ASP A 340 -69.62 -23.70 2.20
C ASP A 340 -68.25 -24.38 2.32
N ILE A 341 -68.23 -25.70 2.14
CA ILE A 341 -67.01 -26.41 1.81
C ILE A 341 -66.65 -25.91 0.40
N PRO A 342 -65.55 -25.15 0.22
CA PRO A 342 -65.20 -24.68 -1.10
C PRO A 342 -64.84 -25.89 -1.96
N CYS A 343 -65.39 -25.98 -3.17
CA CYS A 343 -64.94 -26.96 -4.12
C CYS A 343 -63.46 -26.69 -4.47
N ILE A 344 -62.71 -27.76 -4.72
CA ILE A 344 -61.28 -27.71 -5.08
C ILE A 344 -60.99 -26.77 -6.28
N ASP A 345 -61.99 -26.58 -7.15
CA ASP A 345 -61.89 -25.71 -8.33
C ASP A 345 -62.10 -24.21 -8.04
N CYS A 346 -62.64 -23.83 -6.89
CA CYS A 346 -62.77 -22.42 -6.49
C CYS A 346 -61.51 -21.90 -5.77
N THR A 347 -60.72 -22.77 -5.12
CA THR A 347 -59.41 -22.40 -4.55
C THR A 347 -58.33 -22.16 -5.60
N SER A 348 -58.51 -22.62 -6.85
CA SER A 348 -57.50 -22.46 -7.91
C SER A 348 -57.58 -21.13 -8.67
N ARG A 349 -58.70 -20.39 -8.61
CA ARG A 349 -58.91 -19.14 -9.38
C ARG A 349 -58.66 -17.84 -8.63
N LEU A 350 -58.32 -17.91 -7.34
CA LEU A 350 -57.99 -16.75 -6.50
C LEU A 350 -56.53 -16.70 -6.03
N ILE A 351 -55.68 -17.59 -6.55
CA ILE A 351 -54.24 -17.51 -6.35
C ILE A 351 -53.66 -16.72 -7.53
N PRO A 352 -53.20 -15.47 -7.36
CA PRO A 352 -52.35 -14.88 -8.38
C PRO A 352 -51.09 -15.74 -8.42
N HIS A 353 -50.81 -16.38 -9.56
CA HIS A 353 -49.50 -16.96 -9.85
C HIS A 353 -48.45 -15.82 -9.85
N ARG A 354 -48.06 -15.35 -8.67
CA ARG A 354 -46.86 -14.56 -8.44
C ARG A 354 -45.70 -15.53 -8.42
N GLY A 355 -45.18 -15.83 -9.61
CA GLY A 355 -44.01 -16.68 -9.76
C GLY A 355 -42.83 -16.14 -8.96
N LEU A 356 -42.25 -17.00 -8.13
CA LEU A 356 -40.93 -16.85 -7.48
C LEU A 356 -39.82 -16.42 -8.45
N GLY A 357 -40.03 -16.59 -9.76
CA GLY A 357 -39.13 -16.11 -10.81
C GLY A 357 -38.89 -14.60 -10.83
N ARG A 358 -39.84 -13.74 -10.40
CA ARG A 358 -39.62 -12.28 -10.40
C ARG A 358 -38.68 -11.83 -9.28
N TYR A 359 -38.82 -12.41 -8.09
CA TYR A 359 -38.01 -12.04 -6.92
C TYR A 359 -36.57 -12.52 -6.98
N PHE A 360 -36.26 -13.56 -7.78
CA PHE A 360 -34.87 -13.99 -8.01
C PHE A 360 -34.22 -13.26 -9.19
N TRP A 361 -34.98 -12.87 -10.21
CA TRP A 361 -34.43 -12.26 -11.42
C TRP A 361 -33.94 -10.83 -11.23
N GLU A 362 -34.60 -10.03 -10.38
CA GLU A 362 -34.20 -8.66 -10.08
C GLU A 362 -32.86 -8.57 -9.31
N PRO A 363 -32.64 -9.31 -8.20
CA PRO A 363 -31.34 -9.31 -7.54
C PRO A 363 -30.24 -9.96 -8.39
N LEU A 364 -30.57 -10.95 -9.23
CA LEU A 364 -29.61 -11.56 -10.15
C LEU A 364 -29.15 -10.57 -11.23
N LYS A 365 -30.07 -9.76 -11.78
CA LYS A 365 -29.73 -8.67 -12.70
C LYS A 365 -28.84 -7.61 -12.05
N CYS A 366 -29.13 -7.22 -10.81
CA CYS A 366 -28.27 -6.31 -10.06
C CYS A 366 -26.88 -6.92 -9.78
N ALA A 367 -26.80 -8.21 -9.48
CA ALA A 367 -25.51 -8.90 -9.31
C ALA A 367 -24.69 -8.94 -10.61
N PHE A 368 -25.33 -9.20 -11.76
CA PHE A 368 -24.66 -9.14 -13.06
C PHE A 368 -24.21 -7.72 -13.43
N GLN A 369 -25.01 -6.70 -13.11
CA GLN A 369 -24.61 -5.30 -13.32
C GLN A 369 -23.44 -4.88 -12.41
N LEU A 370 -23.42 -5.30 -11.14
CA LEU A 370 -22.30 -5.06 -10.24
C LEU A 370 -21.04 -5.80 -10.69
N LEU A 371 -21.17 -7.05 -11.16
CA LEU A 371 -20.07 -7.81 -11.72
C LEU A 371 -19.52 -7.14 -12.98
N ALA A 372 -20.38 -6.65 -13.87
CA ALA A 372 -19.97 -5.93 -15.07
C ALA A 372 -19.23 -4.62 -14.72
N ALA A 373 -19.72 -3.86 -13.73
CA ALA A 373 -19.05 -2.65 -13.25
C ALA A 373 -17.69 -2.98 -12.61
N LEU A 374 -17.58 -4.04 -11.82
CA LEU A 374 -16.32 -4.52 -11.26
C LEU A 374 -15.33 -4.95 -12.35
N CYS A 375 -15.78 -5.71 -13.34
CA CYS A 375 -14.95 -6.08 -14.49
C CYS A 375 -14.48 -4.86 -15.28
N PHE A 376 -15.34 -3.84 -15.43
CA PHE A 376 -14.99 -2.59 -16.11
C PHE A 376 -13.95 -1.78 -15.32
N VAL A 377 -14.10 -1.69 -14.00
CA VAL A 377 -13.11 -1.05 -13.11
C VAL A 377 -11.79 -1.81 -13.13
N CYS A 378 -11.81 -3.14 -13.08
CA CYS A 378 -10.60 -3.96 -13.19
C CYS A 378 -9.91 -3.79 -14.55
N ALA A 379 -10.67 -3.70 -15.65
CA ALA A 379 -10.13 -3.44 -16.98
C ALA A 379 -9.50 -2.02 -17.07
N LEU A 380 -10.14 -1.01 -16.48
CA LEU A 380 -9.59 0.34 -16.37
C LEU A 380 -8.33 0.37 -15.51
N CYS A 381 -8.30 -0.32 -14.37
CA CYS A 381 -7.12 -0.43 -13.53
C CYS A 381 -5.96 -1.14 -14.25
N ALA A 382 -6.26 -2.19 -15.04
CA ALA A 382 -5.26 -2.87 -15.87
C ALA A 382 -4.74 -1.95 -16.99
N LEU A 383 -5.62 -1.21 -17.69
CA LEU A 383 -5.24 -0.23 -18.71
C LEU A 383 -4.43 0.96 -18.13
N CYS A 384 -4.80 1.45 -16.95
CA CYS A 384 -4.04 2.47 -16.22
C CYS A 384 -2.71 1.93 -15.70
N GLY A 385 -2.64 0.66 -15.30
CA GLY A 385 -1.40 -0.02 -14.91
C GLY A 385 -0.45 -0.21 -16.09
N VAL A 386 -0.97 -0.61 -17.25
CA VAL A 386 -0.19 -0.83 -18.48
C VAL A 386 0.28 0.48 -19.11
N SER A 387 -0.53 1.54 -19.03
CA SER A 387 -0.12 2.89 -19.49
C SER A 387 0.89 3.56 -18.55
N ARG A 388 0.84 3.30 -17.24
CA ARG A 388 1.87 3.74 -16.27
C ARG A 388 3.18 2.96 -16.40
N ALA A 389 3.15 1.66 -16.70
CA ALA A 389 4.35 0.87 -16.94
C ALA A 389 5.15 1.36 -18.16
N ARG A 390 4.49 1.97 -19.16
CA ARG A 390 5.17 2.62 -20.31
C ARG A 390 5.71 4.02 -20.03
N ARG A 391 5.40 4.64 -18.89
CA ARG A 391 5.85 6.01 -18.51
C ARG A 391 6.69 6.03 -17.22
N ALA A 392 7.35 4.92 -16.89
CA ALA A 392 8.20 4.79 -15.69
C ALA A 392 9.56 5.52 -15.80
N CYS A 393 9.55 6.79 -16.22
CA CYS A 393 10.74 7.67 -16.23
C CYS A 393 10.47 9.09 -15.70
N ARG A 394 9.42 9.32 -14.89
CA ARG A 394 9.28 10.57 -14.13
C ARG A 394 8.77 10.33 -12.71
N GLU A 395 9.41 11.04 -11.79
CA GLU A 395 9.22 10.98 -10.33
C GLU A 395 7.75 11.10 -9.90
N PRO A 396 7.35 10.41 -8.81
CA PRO A 396 5.98 10.46 -8.33
C PRO A 396 5.72 11.78 -7.57
N LEU A 397 4.99 12.70 -8.19
CA LEU A 397 4.46 13.88 -7.52
C LEU A 397 3.36 13.47 -6.50
N PRO A 398 3.28 14.15 -5.33
CA PRO A 398 2.37 13.79 -4.26
C PRO A 398 0.92 14.13 -4.60
N TRP A 399 0.03 13.16 -4.39
CA TRP A 399 -1.39 13.11 -4.71
C TRP A 399 -2.31 14.15 -4.03
N ARG A 400 -1.77 15.23 -3.47
CA ARG A 400 -2.55 16.18 -2.64
C ARG A 400 -3.14 17.38 -3.37
N TRP A 401 -2.95 17.50 -4.69
CA TRP A 401 -3.35 18.69 -5.44
C TRP A 401 -4.03 18.40 -6.78
N LEU A 402 -4.69 17.26 -6.98
CA LEU A 402 -5.55 17.11 -8.15
C LEU A 402 -6.93 17.70 -7.86
N GLN A 403 -7.17 18.91 -8.37
CA GLN A 403 -8.53 19.42 -8.46
C GLN A 403 -9.31 18.56 -9.49
N PRO A 404 -10.63 18.37 -9.32
CA PRO A 404 -11.44 17.55 -10.23
C PRO A 404 -11.37 17.97 -11.71
N HIS A 405 -10.99 19.23 -11.99
CA HIS A 405 -10.85 19.78 -13.33
C HIS A 405 -9.61 19.22 -14.06
N ASP A 406 -8.49 19.00 -13.35
CA ASP A 406 -7.26 18.44 -13.93
C ASP A 406 -7.44 16.97 -14.34
N LEU A 407 -8.36 16.25 -13.68
CA LEU A 407 -8.68 14.86 -13.98
C LEU A 407 -9.55 14.71 -15.23
N LEU A 408 -10.36 15.73 -15.53
CA LEU A 408 -11.17 15.82 -16.76
C LEU A 408 -10.31 16.19 -17.97
N ASP A 409 -9.35 17.11 -17.83
CA ASP A 409 -8.43 17.48 -18.92
C ASP A 409 -7.49 16.31 -19.30
N LEU A 410 -7.08 15.48 -18.33
CA LEU A 410 -6.27 14.29 -18.60
C LEU A 410 -7.06 13.13 -19.26
N LEU A 411 -8.39 13.10 -19.09
CA LEU A 411 -9.29 12.09 -19.67
C LEU A 411 -9.87 12.50 -21.02
N LEU A 412 -9.99 13.81 -21.29
CA LEU A 412 -10.57 14.36 -22.51
C LEU A 412 -9.53 14.83 -23.54
N SER A 413 -8.22 14.76 -23.23
CA SER A 413 -7.17 14.94 -24.24
C SER A 413 -7.16 13.76 -25.22
N VAL A 414 -8.09 13.80 -26.18
CA VAL A 414 -8.05 12.99 -27.39
C VAL A 414 -6.90 13.55 -28.24
N GLU A 415 -5.73 12.91 -28.18
CA GLU A 415 -4.70 13.10 -29.20
C GLU A 415 -5.27 12.64 -30.54
N TYR A 416 -5.61 13.61 -31.41
CA TYR A 416 -5.85 13.36 -32.82
C TYR A 416 -4.55 12.84 -33.44
N VAL A 417 -4.41 11.52 -33.55
CA VAL A 417 -3.39 10.90 -34.40
C VAL A 417 -3.88 11.04 -35.85
N ALA A 418 -3.54 12.16 -36.47
CA ALA A 418 -3.58 12.31 -37.91
C ALA A 418 -2.19 11.98 -38.46
N ASP A 419 -1.93 10.70 -38.71
CA ASP A 419 -0.82 10.30 -39.58
C ASP A 419 -1.30 10.44 -41.04
N VAL A 420 -0.89 11.54 -41.68
CA VAL A 420 -0.87 11.65 -43.15
C VAL A 420 0.52 11.19 -43.60
N PRO A 421 0.65 10.14 -44.42
CA PRO A 421 1.93 9.73 -44.95
C PRO A 421 2.35 10.67 -46.10
N MET A 422 3.59 11.18 -46.01
CA MET A 422 4.34 11.70 -47.15
C MET A 422 4.92 10.56 -47.98
#